data_AF-B7QD75-F1
#
_entry.id   AF-B7QD75-F1
#
_cell.length_a   1.000
_cell.length_b   1.000
_cell.length_c   1.000
_cell.angle_alpha   90.00
_cell.angle_beta   90.00
_cell.angle_gamma   90.00
#
_symmetry.space_group_name_H-M   'P 1'
#
loop_
_entity.id
_entity.type
_entity.pdbx_description
1 polymer ?
#
loop_
_entity_poly.entity_id
_entity_poly.type
_entity_poly.pdbx_seq_one_letter_code
_entity_poly.pdbx_strand_id
1 'polypeptide(L)'
;MDLTLAPLCLLLLAAAAEGSFGTTLTAVFNSGGIRGLVEFSPSPSGPVVNVRASLVGGQSKETFRWGVHRFPPRHDSSAPCDPIWTGDMFQDLTLRLGGLASEQEMRFLAPGLELFSGRDPLVGRALVLKSVQTGRSACATLLTSLSSRTYVAYFAGPVAGTVFVRQWASYASVYGELYWMNGTRRDYRVQWSLLHSGAARPSGRQVQQSLESTGVPVNVPIEKPDVLVPFYVPPGVAAQLWSPQAPTTRTYHVFSDLMSLEAVAMGNLQMALRDAAGTLISVVGLHLWRPKHAVANLGQNNGKVKPFETPPAGWGTSDQYAVGDLTGKYGLFSGKADVYRQLLDPTLPMSGPESVVGRMLVACGRNGVPLVCANILPVGRRLIRGRATFDGIVRGSVTVTQVEDDPLDDVYVDIGACWTGPNNSSVDHNWHVHSKALAPGSADCISTGGHYDPHKVAHNSVYECPTNVIGLPIVIHDAHYTGPRVACANIQRV
;
A
#
# COMPACT_ATOMS: atom_id res chain seq x y z
N MET A 1 -18.45 69.88 -37.53
CA MET A 1 -19.12 68.61 -37.83
C MET A 1 -18.02 67.57 -38.02
N ASP A 2 -17.83 66.77 -36.98
CA ASP A 2 -17.54 65.33 -37.01
C ASP A 2 -16.39 64.81 -37.90
N LEU A 3 -15.26 64.57 -37.22
CA LEU A 3 -14.25 63.59 -37.62
C LEU A 3 -14.07 62.60 -36.46
N THR A 4 -14.85 61.51 -36.47
CA THR A 4 -14.88 60.53 -35.37
C THR A 4 -13.71 59.53 -35.49
N LEU A 5 -12.61 59.79 -34.78
CA LEU A 5 -11.59 58.77 -34.52
C LEU A 5 -12.04 57.80 -33.42
N ALA A 6 -11.80 56.51 -33.63
CA ALA A 6 -12.06 55.48 -32.63
C ALA A 6 -10.93 55.42 -31.58
N PRO A 7 -11.24 55.30 -30.28
CA PRO A 7 -10.24 55.07 -29.25
C PRO A 7 -9.83 53.59 -29.23
N LEU A 8 -8.53 53.33 -29.35
CA LEU A 8 -7.96 51.99 -29.20
C LEU A 8 -8.03 51.58 -27.72
N CYS A 9 -8.90 50.61 -27.37
CA CYS A 9 -9.02 50.14 -25.99
C CYS A 9 -7.85 49.23 -25.62
N LEU A 10 -6.76 49.82 -25.12
CA LEU A 10 -5.55 49.10 -24.73
C LEU A 10 -5.77 48.30 -23.44
N LEU A 11 -6.23 47.06 -23.59
CA LEU A 11 -6.43 46.12 -22.48
C LEU A 11 -5.09 45.73 -21.85
N LEU A 12 -4.75 46.41 -20.76
CA LEU A 12 -3.68 46.03 -19.84
C LEU A 12 -4.03 44.70 -19.16
N LEU A 13 -3.63 43.61 -19.79
CA LEU A 13 -3.51 42.30 -19.14
C LEU A 13 -2.40 42.39 -18.08
N ALA A 14 -2.77 42.84 -16.89
CA ALA A 14 -1.96 42.65 -15.71
C ALA A 14 -1.80 41.14 -15.49
N ALA A 15 -0.62 40.62 -15.81
CA ALA A 15 -0.26 39.25 -15.50
C ALA A 15 -0.23 39.07 -13.98
N ALA A 16 -1.34 38.59 -13.42
CA ALA A 16 -1.40 38.15 -12.04
C ALA A 16 -0.38 37.02 -11.88
N ALA A 17 0.71 37.29 -11.16
CA ALA A 17 1.75 36.30 -10.92
C ALA A 17 1.12 35.08 -10.25
N GLU A 18 1.22 33.92 -10.88
CA GLU A 18 0.62 32.68 -10.39
C GLU A 18 1.18 32.37 -9.00
N GLY A 19 0.30 32.38 -7.99
CA GLY A 19 0.70 32.19 -6.61
C GLY A 19 1.33 30.80 -6.40
N SER A 20 2.46 30.73 -5.69
CA SER A 20 3.19 29.48 -5.48
C SER A 20 2.32 28.40 -4.82
N PHE A 21 1.87 27.42 -5.61
CA PHE A 21 0.98 26.36 -5.15
C PHE A 21 1.76 25.25 -4.40
N GLY A 22 1.62 25.20 -3.07
CA GLY A 22 1.84 23.98 -2.28
C GLY A 22 3.28 23.44 -2.23
N THR A 23 4.30 24.26 -2.46
CA THR A 23 5.70 23.85 -2.65
C THR A 23 6.45 23.41 -1.37
N THR A 24 5.76 23.01 -0.31
CA THR A 24 6.38 22.54 0.95
C THR A 24 6.37 21.01 1.02
N LEU A 25 7.45 20.42 1.53
CA LEU A 25 7.47 19.03 2.01
C LEU A 25 7.45 18.99 3.54
N THR A 26 6.64 18.11 4.11
CA THR A 26 6.50 17.92 5.55
C THR A 26 6.65 16.45 5.90
N ALA A 27 7.47 16.16 6.90
CA ALA A 27 7.55 14.87 7.58
C ALA A 27 6.86 15.00 8.95
N VAL A 28 5.73 14.32 9.15
CA VAL A 28 4.95 14.36 10.41
C VAL A 28 5.30 13.14 11.27
N PHE A 29 5.93 13.39 12.41
CA PHE A 29 6.38 12.36 13.34
C PHE A 29 5.29 12.01 14.36
N ASN A 30 5.09 10.71 14.52
CA ASN A 30 4.22 10.10 15.53
C ASN A 30 4.70 8.66 15.80
N SER A 31 6.00 8.51 16.07
CA SER A 31 6.69 7.23 16.25
C SER A 31 7.90 7.35 17.20
N GLY A 32 8.32 6.25 17.82
CA GLY A 32 9.47 6.20 18.74
C GLY A 32 9.29 6.98 20.06
N GLY A 33 8.07 7.37 20.41
CA GLY A 33 7.79 8.33 21.48
C GLY A 33 8.03 9.80 21.10
N ILE A 34 8.30 10.09 19.82
CA ILE A 34 8.50 11.44 19.26
C ILE A 34 7.27 11.86 18.44
N ARG A 35 6.69 13.01 18.78
CA ARG A 35 5.61 13.66 18.05
C ARG A 35 6.08 15.00 17.48
N GLY A 36 5.50 15.44 16.37
CA GLY A 36 5.78 16.76 15.79
C GLY A 36 5.96 16.71 14.29
N LEU A 37 6.75 17.64 13.75
CA LEU A 37 6.94 17.78 12.31
C LEU A 37 8.26 18.43 11.93
N VAL A 38 8.74 18.12 10.73
CA VAL A 38 9.84 18.82 10.04
C VAL A 38 9.35 19.27 8.67
N GLU A 39 9.42 20.57 8.41
CA GLU A 39 8.99 21.25 7.17
C GLU A 39 10.20 21.70 6.36
N PHE A 40 10.13 21.52 5.05
CA PHE A 40 11.11 21.95 4.06
C PHE A 40 10.37 22.81 3.03
N SER A 41 10.62 24.12 3.01
CA SER A 41 10.00 25.07 2.08
C SER A 41 11.05 25.84 1.27
N PRO A 42 10.90 25.97 -0.06
CA PRO A 42 11.83 26.74 -0.87
C PRO A 42 11.76 28.22 -0.50
N SER A 43 12.92 28.89 -0.47
CA SER A 43 12.96 30.33 -0.28
C SER A 43 12.58 31.06 -1.58
N PRO A 44 11.75 32.11 -1.53
CA PRO A 44 11.54 32.99 -2.69
C PRO A 44 12.80 33.78 -3.08
N SER A 45 13.85 33.76 -2.26
CA SER A 45 15.08 34.53 -2.45
C SER A 45 16.22 33.77 -3.17
N GLY A 46 16.01 32.52 -3.62
CA GLY A 46 17.04 31.73 -4.31
C GLY A 46 16.99 30.22 -4.02
N PRO A 47 17.99 29.44 -4.46
CA PRO A 47 18.04 27.97 -4.37
C PRO A 47 18.41 27.47 -2.95
N VAL A 48 17.72 28.00 -1.94
CA VAL A 48 17.87 27.68 -0.51
C VAL A 48 16.55 27.15 0.01
N VAL A 49 16.58 26.01 0.69
CA VAL A 49 15.41 25.47 1.41
C VAL A 49 15.46 25.96 2.85
N ASN A 50 14.38 26.61 3.30
CA ASN A 50 14.14 26.86 4.71
C ASN A 50 13.67 25.56 5.36
N VAL A 51 14.37 25.09 6.40
CA VAL A 51 13.99 23.89 7.15
C VAL A 51 13.55 24.31 8.55
N ARG A 52 12.38 23.84 8.99
CA ARG A 52 11.81 24.11 10.31
C ARG A 52 11.46 22.79 10.99
N ALA A 53 12.00 22.56 12.18
CA ALA A 53 11.71 21.37 12.98
C ALA A 53 11.03 21.77 14.30
N SER A 54 9.97 21.05 14.65
CA SER A 54 9.29 21.18 15.94
C SER A 54 8.94 19.77 16.43
N LEU A 55 9.68 19.29 17.43
CA LEU A 55 9.61 17.91 17.93
C LEU A 55 9.39 17.92 19.45
N VAL A 56 8.51 17.06 19.94
CA VAL A 56 8.13 16.93 21.36
C VAL A 56 8.01 15.47 21.77
N GLY A 57 8.21 15.19 23.06
CA GLY A 57 8.38 13.83 23.56
C GLY A 57 9.83 13.35 23.45
N GLY A 58 10.07 12.12 23.89
CA GLY A 58 11.41 11.61 24.18
C GLY A 58 11.78 11.77 25.65
N GLN A 59 13.08 11.81 25.94
CA GLN A 59 13.63 12.39 27.18
C GLN A 59 13.69 13.93 27.05
N SER A 60 13.71 14.66 28.18
CA SER A 60 13.81 16.12 28.10
C SER A 60 15.08 16.55 27.38
N LYS A 61 14.93 17.41 26.37
CA LYS A 61 15.99 17.87 25.46
C LYS A 61 16.81 16.73 24.82
N GLU A 62 16.19 15.58 24.55
CA GLU A 62 16.81 14.50 23.77
C GLU A 62 17.19 15.02 22.36
N THR A 63 18.33 14.56 21.83
CA THR A 63 18.90 15.04 20.57
C THR A 63 19.05 13.92 19.55
N PHE A 64 18.91 14.27 18.27
CA PHE A 64 18.75 13.31 17.19
C PHE A 64 19.76 13.58 16.07
N ARG A 65 20.42 12.50 15.62
CA ARG A 65 20.93 12.42 14.26
C ARG A 65 19.74 12.25 13.32
N TRP A 66 19.82 12.84 12.15
CA TRP A 66 18.71 12.85 11.20
C TRP A 66 19.20 12.84 9.75
N GLY A 67 18.44 12.15 8.91
CA GLY A 67 18.78 12.03 7.50
C GLY A 67 17.61 11.48 6.69
N VAL A 68 17.65 11.74 5.38
CA VAL A 68 16.70 11.15 4.43
C VAL A 68 17.26 9.80 3.98
N HIS A 69 16.46 8.75 4.02
CA HIS A 69 16.81 7.40 3.54
C HIS A 69 16.25 7.14 2.14
N ARG A 70 16.64 6.07 1.44
CA ARG A 70 16.24 5.87 0.03
C ARG A 70 14.75 5.66 -0.20
N PHE A 71 14.07 4.94 0.68
CA PHE A 71 12.69 4.47 0.53
C PHE A 71 11.76 5.08 1.60
N PRO A 72 10.42 5.09 1.38
CA PRO A 72 9.45 5.39 2.43
C PRO A 72 9.51 4.37 3.59
N PRO A 73 9.06 4.74 4.80
CA PRO A 73 8.98 3.82 5.94
C PRO A 73 7.81 2.83 5.80
N ARG A 74 7.97 1.61 6.32
CA ARG A 74 6.96 0.56 6.21
C ARG A 74 6.05 0.50 7.45
N HIS A 75 4.98 1.31 7.45
CA HIS A 75 4.09 1.47 8.62
C HIS A 75 3.26 0.23 8.99
N ASP A 76 3.14 -0.76 8.11
CA ASP A 76 2.54 -2.08 8.39
C ASP A 76 3.54 -3.10 9.00
N SER A 77 4.80 -2.70 9.25
CA SER A 77 5.81 -3.54 9.91
C SER A 77 5.98 -3.17 11.39
N SER A 78 6.51 -4.09 12.19
CA SER A 78 6.81 -3.88 13.61
C SER A 78 7.99 -2.94 13.88
N ALA A 79 8.75 -2.56 12.86
CA ALA A 79 9.87 -1.63 12.96
C ALA A 79 9.95 -0.71 11.71
N PRO A 80 8.98 0.21 11.48
CA PRO A 80 8.84 0.96 10.22
C PRO A 80 10.07 1.77 9.78
N CYS A 81 10.94 2.10 10.74
CA CYS A 81 12.11 2.96 10.59
C CYS A 81 13.42 2.20 10.42
N ASP A 82 13.41 0.86 10.43
CA ASP A 82 14.61 0.06 10.27
C ASP A 82 15.19 0.19 8.84
N PRO A 83 16.54 0.25 8.66
CA PRO A 83 17.17 0.28 7.34
C PRO A 83 16.79 -0.86 6.39
N ILE A 84 16.31 -2.02 6.90
CA ILE A 84 15.77 -3.10 6.05
C ILE A 84 14.50 -2.68 5.29
N TRP A 85 13.80 -1.64 5.76
CA TRP A 85 12.65 -1.04 5.10
C TRP A 85 13.02 0.26 4.38
N THR A 86 13.59 1.22 5.11
CA THR A 86 13.90 2.58 4.60
C THR A 86 15.10 2.62 3.65
N GLY A 87 15.94 1.59 3.65
CA GLY A 87 17.21 1.56 2.92
C GLY A 87 18.33 2.31 3.65
N ASP A 88 19.45 2.49 2.97
CA ASP A 88 20.58 3.28 3.46
C ASP A 88 20.25 4.79 3.54
N MET A 89 21.02 5.49 4.39
CA MET A 89 20.91 6.94 4.53
C MET A 89 21.41 7.61 3.25
N PHE A 90 20.51 8.30 2.58
CA PHE A 90 20.71 8.93 1.30
C PHE A 90 21.21 10.39 1.42
N GLN A 91 20.77 11.12 2.44
CA GLN A 91 21.29 12.45 2.81
C GLN A 91 21.46 12.52 4.33
N ASP A 92 22.70 12.71 4.81
CA ASP A 92 22.93 13.05 6.23
C ASP A 92 22.68 14.55 6.44
N LEU A 93 21.56 14.87 7.08
CA LEU A 93 21.19 16.24 7.43
C LEU A 93 21.87 16.68 8.72
N THR A 94 22.27 15.74 9.60
CA THR A 94 23.12 16.01 10.77
C THR A 94 24.44 16.64 10.37
N LEU A 95 25.10 16.06 9.35
CA LEU A 95 26.39 16.55 8.84
C LEU A 95 26.27 17.90 8.12
N ARG A 96 25.14 18.14 7.43
CA ARG A 96 24.90 19.37 6.65
C ARG A 96 24.39 20.55 7.49
N LEU A 97 23.59 20.30 8.53
CA LEU A 97 22.81 21.32 9.24
C LEU A 97 23.00 21.31 10.78
N GLY A 98 23.66 20.29 11.33
CA GLY A 98 23.69 20.02 12.77
C GLY A 98 22.56 19.08 13.21
N GLY A 99 22.61 18.58 14.46
CA GLY A 99 21.57 17.70 15.00
C GLY A 99 20.28 18.43 15.38
N LEU A 100 19.18 17.67 15.53
CA LEU A 100 17.91 18.18 16.08
C LEU A 100 17.84 17.97 17.61
N ALA A 101 16.97 18.74 18.27
CA ALA A 101 16.58 18.57 19.67
C ALA A 101 15.06 18.50 19.79
N SER A 102 14.58 17.83 20.84
CA SER A 102 13.19 17.91 21.29
C SER A 102 12.94 19.13 22.17
N GLU A 103 11.66 19.49 22.36
CA GLU A 103 11.17 20.56 23.24
C GLU A 103 11.56 21.99 22.80
N GLN A 104 12.15 22.14 21.61
CA GLN A 104 12.57 23.42 21.02
C GLN A 104 12.21 23.48 19.53
N GLU A 105 11.69 24.61 19.05
CA GLU A 105 11.60 24.86 17.60
C GLU A 105 12.98 25.24 17.06
N MET A 106 13.40 24.58 15.98
CA MET A 106 14.69 24.78 15.32
C MET A 106 14.49 25.19 13.86
N ARG A 107 15.39 26.02 13.33
CA ARG A 107 15.33 26.57 11.97
C ARG A 107 16.70 26.56 11.33
N PHE A 108 16.76 26.16 10.05
CA PHE A 108 17.99 26.05 9.28
C PHE A 108 17.80 26.60 7.86
N LEU A 109 18.91 26.99 7.23
CA LEU A 109 18.98 27.27 5.81
C LEU A 109 19.79 26.16 5.13
N ALA A 110 19.16 25.45 4.19
CA ALA A 110 19.72 24.31 3.50
C ALA A 110 19.88 24.61 2.00
N PRO A 111 21.00 25.21 1.58
CA PRO A 111 21.31 25.39 0.15
C PRO A 111 21.49 24.04 -0.54
N GLY A 112 21.00 23.92 -1.78
CA GLY A 112 21.17 22.70 -2.58
C GLY A 112 20.48 21.47 -1.97
N LEU A 113 19.22 21.59 -1.55
CA LEU A 113 18.32 20.46 -1.35
C LEU A 113 17.29 20.42 -2.48
N GLU A 114 17.30 19.33 -3.24
CA GLU A 114 16.35 19.06 -4.32
C GLU A 114 15.06 18.49 -3.71
N LEU A 115 13.97 19.26 -3.64
CA LEU A 115 12.74 18.79 -2.98
C LEU A 115 11.93 17.84 -3.88
N PHE A 116 11.59 18.29 -5.09
CA PHE A 116 10.64 17.61 -5.98
C PHE A 116 11.26 17.10 -7.29
N SER A 117 12.30 17.77 -7.78
CA SER A 117 12.93 17.55 -9.08
C SER A 117 14.44 17.76 -9.00
N GLY A 118 15.18 17.07 -9.87
CA GLY A 118 16.64 17.02 -9.87
C GLY A 118 17.16 15.60 -10.06
N ARG A 119 18.41 15.33 -9.67
CA ARG A 119 18.95 13.96 -9.64
C ARG A 119 18.43 13.19 -8.44
N ASP A 120 18.34 13.88 -7.31
CA ASP A 120 18.36 13.32 -5.97
C ASP A 120 17.19 13.84 -5.09
N PRO A 121 15.93 13.89 -5.60
CA PRO A 121 14.83 14.56 -4.91
C PRO A 121 14.43 13.87 -3.59
N LEU A 122 14.07 14.67 -2.59
CA LEU A 122 13.71 14.20 -1.24
C LEU A 122 12.26 13.68 -1.12
N VAL A 123 11.35 14.11 -2.00
CA VAL A 123 9.92 13.81 -1.88
C VAL A 123 9.62 12.30 -1.86
N GLY A 124 8.67 11.90 -1.02
CA GLY A 124 8.18 10.53 -0.85
C GLY A 124 9.15 9.56 -0.16
N ARG A 125 10.34 10.01 0.24
CA ARG A 125 11.32 9.22 1.01
C ARG A 125 11.07 9.31 2.52
N ALA A 126 11.64 8.38 3.29
CA ALA A 126 11.66 8.48 4.75
C ALA A 126 12.64 9.56 5.23
N LEU A 127 12.18 10.49 6.06
CA LEU A 127 13.03 11.21 7.00
C LEU A 127 13.12 10.38 8.28
N VAL A 128 14.32 10.01 8.69
CA VAL A 128 14.58 9.18 9.88
C VAL A 128 15.33 10.02 10.91
N LEU A 129 14.86 9.95 12.16
CA LEU A 129 15.50 10.47 13.36
C LEU A 129 16.07 9.28 14.14
N LYS A 130 17.29 9.41 14.65
CA LYS A 130 17.88 8.44 15.59
C LYS A 130 18.49 9.18 16.78
N SER A 131 18.01 8.85 17.98
CA SER A 131 18.46 9.46 19.23
C SER A 131 19.95 9.20 19.48
N VAL A 132 20.64 10.21 20.00
CA VAL A 132 22.03 10.10 20.46
C VAL A 132 22.09 9.47 21.87
N GLN A 133 21.10 9.74 22.72
CA GLN A 133 21.05 9.30 24.12
C GLN A 133 20.52 7.86 24.27
N THR A 134 19.43 7.53 23.59
CA THR A 134 18.69 6.27 23.79
C THR A 134 18.84 5.29 22.62
N GLY A 135 19.39 5.74 21.48
CA GLY A 135 19.50 4.96 20.27
C GLY A 135 18.18 4.66 19.55
N ARG A 136 17.03 5.10 20.10
CA ARG A 136 15.69 4.94 19.49
C ARG A 136 15.63 5.54 18.09
N SER A 137 14.76 5.01 17.24
CA SER A 137 14.44 5.59 15.93
C SER A 137 13.00 6.08 15.86
N ALA A 138 12.78 7.17 15.14
CA ALA A 138 11.46 7.66 14.72
C ALA A 138 11.53 8.04 13.23
N CYS A 139 10.44 7.90 12.48
CA CYS A 139 10.44 8.12 11.04
C CYS A 139 9.07 8.57 10.50
N ALA A 140 9.12 9.29 9.39
CA ALA A 140 7.96 9.76 8.66
C ALA A 140 8.29 9.96 7.16
N THR A 141 7.30 9.79 6.29
CA THR A 141 7.43 10.08 4.85
C THR A 141 7.42 11.58 4.60
N LEU A 142 8.32 12.08 3.75
CA LEU A 142 8.31 13.46 3.26
C LEU A 142 7.20 13.64 2.22
N LEU A 143 6.11 14.31 2.59
CA LEU A 143 4.92 14.50 1.75
C LEU A 143 4.61 15.99 1.56
N THR A 144 4.06 16.34 0.40
CA THR A 144 3.45 17.65 0.15
C THR A 144 1.98 17.66 0.58
N SER A 145 1.43 18.86 0.80
CA SER A 145 -0.01 19.11 0.93
C SER A 145 -0.78 19.05 -0.40
N LEU A 146 -0.10 19.02 -1.55
CA LEU A 146 -0.75 18.83 -2.86
C LEU A 146 -1.47 17.48 -2.93
N SER A 147 -2.66 17.48 -3.54
CA SER A 147 -3.44 16.27 -3.76
C SER A 147 -2.71 15.28 -4.68
N SER A 148 -2.81 13.99 -4.34
CA SER A 148 -2.15 12.91 -5.07
C SER A 148 -3.12 11.81 -5.47
N ARG A 149 -2.97 11.28 -6.67
CA ARG A 149 -3.57 10.01 -7.09
C ARG A 149 -2.50 8.93 -7.07
N THR A 150 -2.79 7.78 -6.49
CA THR A 150 -1.91 6.61 -6.59
C THR A 150 -2.54 5.62 -7.56
N TYR A 151 -1.71 4.97 -8.36
CA TYR A 151 -2.07 3.83 -9.18
C TYR A 151 -1.23 2.63 -8.74
N VAL A 152 -1.72 1.42 -8.94
CA VAL A 152 -1.08 0.18 -8.49
C VAL A 152 -1.08 -0.87 -9.62
N ALA A 153 0.05 -1.55 -9.75
CA ALA A 153 0.30 -2.62 -10.70
C ALA A 153 0.80 -3.86 -9.92
N TYR A 154 0.01 -4.93 -9.94
CA TYR A 154 0.33 -6.19 -9.25
C TYR A 154 0.99 -7.15 -10.23
N PHE A 155 2.23 -7.54 -9.94
CA PHE A 155 3.00 -8.50 -10.72
C PHE A 155 2.96 -9.87 -10.01
N ALA A 156 2.71 -10.92 -10.77
CA ALA A 156 2.73 -12.29 -10.27
C ALA A 156 3.01 -13.28 -11.42
N GLY A 157 4.16 -13.11 -12.06
CA GLY A 157 4.71 -14.05 -13.03
C GLY A 157 6.15 -14.41 -12.66
N PRO A 158 7.08 -14.54 -13.63
CA PRO A 158 8.51 -14.73 -13.36
C PRO A 158 9.10 -13.66 -12.43
N VAL A 159 8.58 -12.43 -12.54
CA VAL A 159 8.68 -11.39 -11.52
C VAL A 159 7.33 -11.30 -10.79
N ALA A 160 7.36 -11.27 -9.47
CA ALA A 160 6.21 -11.00 -8.62
C ALA A 160 6.44 -9.80 -7.70
N GLY A 161 5.37 -9.25 -7.13
CA GLY A 161 5.38 -8.10 -6.23
C GLY A 161 4.42 -6.99 -6.66
N THR A 162 4.63 -5.77 -6.19
CA THR A 162 3.73 -4.63 -6.44
C THR A 162 4.50 -3.38 -6.82
N VAL A 163 3.99 -2.61 -7.78
CA VAL A 163 4.49 -1.28 -8.12
C VAL A 163 3.40 -0.24 -7.95
N PHE A 164 3.72 0.84 -7.25
CA PHE A 164 2.87 1.98 -7.01
C PHE A 164 3.36 3.19 -7.81
N VAL A 165 2.47 3.86 -8.54
CA VAL A 165 2.74 5.09 -9.28
C VAL A 165 1.91 6.19 -8.66
N ARG A 166 2.52 7.06 -7.85
CA ARG A 166 1.84 8.18 -7.18
C ARG A 166 2.10 9.48 -7.93
N GLN A 167 1.06 10.14 -8.41
CA GLN A 167 1.11 11.36 -9.21
C GLN A 167 0.44 12.52 -8.48
N TRP A 168 1.09 13.67 -8.55
CA TRP A 168 0.61 14.99 -8.14
C TRP A 168 0.49 15.88 -9.40
N ALA A 169 0.13 17.16 -9.24
CA ALA A 169 -0.08 18.07 -10.37
C ALA A 169 1.17 18.34 -11.23
N SER A 170 2.38 18.29 -10.65
CA SER A 170 3.64 18.69 -11.30
C SER A 170 4.73 17.61 -11.33
N TYR A 171 4.55 16.51 -10.60
CA TYR A 171 5.51 15.40 -10.53
C TYR A 171 4.82 14.10 -10.13
N ALA A 172 5.50 12.99 -10.33
CA ALA A 172 5.08 11.67 -9.88
C ALA A 172 6.26 10.84 -9.39
N SER A 173 5.96 9.76 -8.68
CA SER A 173 6.94 8.81 -8.16
C SER A 173 6.51 7.37 -8.37
N VAL A 174 7.45 6.52 -8.82
CA VAL A 174 7.28 5.07 -8.93
C VAL A 174 8.02 4.40 -7.78
N TYR A 175 7.30 3.64 -6.96
CA TYR A 175 7.82 2.79 -5.90
C TYR A 175 7.52 1.32 -6.21
N GLY A 176 8.53 0.49 -6.40
CA GLY A 176 8.37 -0.96 -6.63
C GLY A 176 8.92 -1.79 -5.48
N GLU A 177 8.16 -2.80 -5.05
CA GLU A 177 8.69 -3.98 -4.35
C GLU A 177 8.54 -5.19 -5.28
N LEU A 178 9.63 -5.66 -5.89
CA LEU A 178 9.63 -6.72 -6.90
C LEU A 178 10.69 -7.80 -6.60
N TYR A 179 10.34 -9.06 -6.82
CA TYR A 179 11.19 -10.22 -6.58
C TYR A 179 11.03 -11.30 -7.67
N TRP A 180 12.10 -12.06 -7.91
CA TRP A 180 12.14 -13.10 -8.94
C TRP A 180 11.64 -14.43 -8.38
N MET A 181 10.66 -15.04 -9.04
CA MET A 181 9.97 -16.25 -8.56
C MET A 181 10.45 -17.56 -9.17
N ASN A 182 11.20 -17.53 -10.28
CA ASN A 182 11.51 -18.72 -11.09
C ASN A 182 12.63 -19.60 -10.48
N GLY A 183 12.43 -20.09 -9.25
CA GLY A 183 13.25 -21.08 -8.52
C GLY A 183 14.70 -20.72 -8.19
N THR A 184 15.23 -19.66 -8.80
CA THR A 184 16.65 -19.31 -8.80
C THR A 184 16.85 -17.93 -8.19
N ARG A 185 17.48 -17.86 -7.01
CA ARG A 185 17.79 -16.61 -6.32
C ARG A 185 18.98 -15.90 -6.99
N ARG A 186 18.71 -15.30 -8.16
CA ARG A 186 19.67 -14.51 -8.96
C ARG A 186 19.25 -13.06 -8.99
N ASP A 187 20.22 -12.16 -8.95
CA ASP A 187 19.98 -10.73 -9.18
C ASP A 187 19.57 -10.51 -10.64
N TYR A 188 18.41 -9.89 -10.85
CA TYR A 188 17.84 -9.69 -12.18
C TYR A 188 17.46 -8.22 -12.36
N ARG A 189 18.05 -7.56 -13.37
CA ARG A 189 17.79 -6.14 -13.65
C ARG A 189 16.58 -6.02 -14.57
N VAL A 190 15.51 -5.40 -14.07
CA VAL A 190 14.32 -5.05 -14.85
C VAL A 190 14.29 -3.57 -15.19
N GLN A 191 13.85 -3.25 -16.39
CA GLN A 191 13.41 -1.93 -16.82
C GLN A 191 11.88 -1.86 -16.72
N TRP A 192 11.31 -0.73 -16.29
CA TRP A 192 9.86 -0.53 -16.28
C TRP A 192 9.45 0.55 -17.28
N SER A 193 8.23 0.45 -17.79
CA SER A 193 7.64 1.43 -18.71
C SER A 193 6.13 1.53 -18.51
N LEU A 194 5.58 2.74 -18.72
CA LEU A 194 4.13 2.98 -18.75
C LEU A 194 3.67 2.96 -20.21
N LEU A 195 2.62 2.18 -20.46
CA LEU A 195 1.99 2.02 -21.77
C LEU A 195 0.54 2.46 -21.71
N HIS A 196 0.04 3.01 -22.82
CA HIS A 196 -1.37 3.29 -23.05
C HIS A 196 -1.84 2.50 -24.26
N SER A 197 -2.89 1.68 -24.12
CA SER A 197 -3.40 0.86 -25.22
C SER A 197 -4.54 1.55 -25.97
N GLY A 198 -4.30 1.97 -27.22
CA GLY A 198 -5.32 2.50 -28.14
C GLY A 198 -6.29 1.46 -28.72
N ALA A 199 -6.44 0.30 -28.07
CA ALA A 199 -7.24 -0.83 -28.55
C ALA A 199 -7.89 -1.59 -27.37
N ALA A 200 -8.89 -2.43 -27.69
CA ALA A 200 -9.67 -3.19 -26.71
C ALA A 200 -8.88 -4.35 -26.07
N ARG A 201 -9.33 -4.80 -24.89
CA ARG A 201 -8.80 -5.99 -24.18
C ARG A 201 -8.70 -7.22 -25.11
N PRO A 202 -7.50 -7.78 -25.33
CA PRO A 202 -7.37 -9.15 -25.80
C PRO A 202 -7.96 -10.10 -24.75
N SER A 203 -8.70 -11.13 -25.19
CA SER A 203 -9.10 -12.23 -24.30
C SER A 203 -7.98 -13.27 -24.23
N GLY A 204 -7.62 -13.72 -23.02
CA GLY A 204 -6.41 -14.54 -22.77
C GLY A 204 -6.28 -15.82 -23.60
N ARG A 205 -7.40 -16.35 -24.11
CA ARG A 205 -7.44 -17.51 -25.01
C ARG A 205 -6.50 -17.44 -26.22
N GLN A 206 -6.23 -16.25 -26.77
CA GLN A 206 -5.30 -16.12 -27.92
C GLN A 206 -3.82 -16.26 -27.54
N VAL A 207 -3.45 -16.10 -26.27
CA VAL A 207 -2.05 -16.29 -25.82
C VAL A 207 -1.76 -17.77 -25.54
N GLN A 208 -2.73 -18.48 -24.93
CA GLN A 208 -2.54 -19.88 -24.52
C GLN A 208 -2.29 -20.84 -25.70
N GLN A 209 -2.98 -20.66 -26.83
CA GLN A 209 -2.94 -21.61 -27.95
C GLN A 209 -1.58 -21.70 -28.68
N SER A 210 -0.64 -20.79 -28.43
CA SER A 210 0.71 -20.82 -29.02
C SER A 210 1.76 -21.53 -28.13
N LEU A 211 1.42 -21.89 -26.89
CA LEU A 211 2.38 -22.39 -25.89
C LEU A 211 2.32 -23.90 -25.61
N GLU A 212 1.32 -24.61 -26.13
CA GLU A 212 1.09 -26.03 -25.81
C GLU A 212 1.44 -27.00 -26.96
N SER A 213 2.01 -26.51 -28.07
CA SER A 213 2.45 -27.38 -29.19
C SER A 213 3.76 -26.96 -29.84
N THR A 214 4.61 -27.96 -30.15
CA THR A 214 5.92 -27.90 -30.83
C THR A 214 7.09 -27.35 -30.00
N GLY A 215 7.95 -28.27 -29.53
CA GLY A 215 9.23 -27.96 -28.89
C GLY A 215 10.32 -27.64 -29.90
N VAL A 216 10.28 -26.44 -30.49
CA VAL A 216 11.27 -25.92 -31.45
C VAL A 216 11.67 -24.50 -31.02
N PRO A 217 12.95 -24.07 -31.10
CA PRO A 217 13.35 -22.72 -30.72
C PRO A 217 12.87 -21.69 -31.76
N VAL A 218 11.75 -21.03 -31.48
CA VAL A 218 11.12 -20.06 -32.39
C VAL A 218 11.70 -18.65 -32.18
N ASN A 219 12.70 -18.29 -32.98
CA ASN A 219 13.02 -16.88 -33.27
C ASN A 219 11.94 -16.31 -34.22
N VAL A 220 10.81 -15.86 -33.65
CA VAL A 220 9.86 -14.99 -34.35
C VAL A 220 9.87 -13.63 -33.66
N PRO A 221 10.15 -12.53 -34.38
CA PRO A 221 9.95 -11.20 -33.81
C PRO A 221 8.45 -11.02 -33.55
N ILE A 222 8.09 -10.56 -32.35
CA ILE A 222 6.72 -10.16 -32.06
C ILE A 222 6.42 -8.94 -32.95
N GLU A 223 5.65 -9.15 -34.02
CA GLU A 223 5.22 -8.06 -34.88
C GLU A 223 4.43 -7.02 -34.08
N LYS A 224 4.52 -5.76 -34.52
CA LYS A 224 4.17 -4.59 -33.72
C LYS A 224 2.74 -4.72 -33.16
N PRO A 225 2.53 -4.55 -31.84
CA PRO A 225 1.20 -4.21 -31.35
C PRO A 225 0.85 -2.83 -31.92
N ASP A 226 -0.16 -2.78 -32.78
CA ASP A 226 -0.47 -1.58 -33.57
C ASP A 226 -0.75 -0.39 -32.66
N VAL A 227 0.02 0.68 -32.92
CA VAL A 227 0.02 1.93 -32.16
C VAL A 227 0.10 1.72 -30.63
N LEU A 228 1.14 1.00 -30.20
CA LEU A 228 1.81 1.42 -28.96
C LEU A 228 2.20 2.90 -29.12
N VAL A 229 1.52 3.79 -28.38
CA VAL A 229 2.10 5.06 -27.99
C VAL A 229 2.90 4.78 -26.72
N PRO A 230 4.24 4.57 -26.78
CA PRO A 230 5.03 4.68 -25.58
C PRO A 230 4.87 6.11 -25.05
N PHE A 231 4.81 6.28 -23.73
CA PHE A 231 5.15 7.57 -23.15
C PHE A 231 6.64 7.81 -23.40
N TYR A 232 6.93 8.42 -24.56
CA TYR A 232 8.27 8.74 -25.02
C TYR A 232 8.79 9.90 -24.18
N VAL A 233 9.32 9.57 -23.00
CA VAL A 233 10.19 10.45 -22.21
C VAL A 233 11.33 10.88 -23.14
N PRO A 234 11.41 12.13 -23.60
CA PRO A 234 12.28 12.46 -24.73
C PRO A 234 13.77 12.24 -24.38
N PRO A 235 14.62 11.86 -25.35
CA PRO A 235 16.07 11.83 -25.16
C PRO A 235 16.57 13.23 -24.77
N GLY A 236 16.94 13.41 -23.50
CA GLY A 236 17.19 14.72 -22.88
C GLY A 236 16.37 14.97 -21.61
N VAL A 237 15.11 14.53 -21.57
CA VAL A 237 14.27 14.44 -20.35
C VAL A 237 14.33 13.04 -19.74
N ALA A 238 15.24 12.19 -20.23
CA ALA A 238 15.54 10.90 -19.63
C ALA A 238 15.98 11.10 -18.18
N ALA A 239 15.05 10.88 -17.24
CA ALA A 239 15.36 10.73 -15.82
C ALA A 239 16.54 9.78 -15.72
N GLN A 240 17.70 10.29 -15.26
CA GLN A 240 18.99 9.63 -15.39
C GLN A 240 18.93 8.32 -14.60
N LEU A 241 18.59 7.22 -15.29
CA LEU A 241 18.08 5.99 -14.69
C LEU A 241 19.11 5.44 -13.71
N TRP A 242 18.91 5.79 -12.44
CA TRP A 242 19.93 5.62 -11.42
C TRP A 242 20.07 4.13 -11.13
N SER A 243 21.04 3.51 -11.80
CA SER A 243 21.41 2.12 -11.60
C SER A 243 21.68 1.93 -10.11
N PRO A 244 20.87 1.12 -9.39
CA PRO A 244 21.16 0.83 -8.00
C PRO A 244 22.58 0.29 -7.89
N GLN A 245 23.39 0.88 -7.01
CA GLN A 245 24.78 0.45 -6.80
C GLN A 245 24.87 -0.91 -6.10
N ALA A 246 23.77 -1.36 -5.48
CA ALA A 246 23.55 -2.72 -5.01
C ALA A 246 22.24 -3.27 -5.58
N PRO A 247 22.15 -4.57 -5.92
CA PRO A 247 20.88 -5.20 -6.25
C PRO A 247 19.98 -5.20 -5.01
N THR A 248 18.74 -4.74 -5.18
CA THR A 248 17.71 -4.81 -4.14
C THR A 248 16.36 -5.12 -4.78
N THR A 249 15.43 -5.67 -3.99
CA THR A 249 14.03 -5.89 -4.41
C THR A 249 13.20 -4.60 -4.43
N ARG A 250 13.81 -3.42 -4.21
CA ARG A 250 13.12 -2.13 -4.16
C ARG A 250 13.64 -1.12 -5.17
N THR A 251 12.72 -0.37 -5.75
CA THR A 251 13.03 0.81 -6.57
C THR A 251 12.22 2.00 -6.11
N TYR A 252 12.83 3.19 -6.13
CA TYR A 252 12.12 4.45 -5.91
C TYR A 252 12.68 5.52 -6.84
N HIS A 253 11.82 6.00 -7.73
CA HIS A 253 12.14 7.02 -8.73
C HIS A 253 11.10 8.14 -8.67
N VAL A 254 11.55 9.38 -8.86
CA VAL A 254 10.70 10.58 -8.96
C VAL A 254 10.99 11.25 -10.30
N PHE A 255 9.97 11.83 -10.91
CA PHE A 255 10.04 12.45 -12.22
C PHE A 255 9.01 13.60 -12.29
N SER A 256 9.44 14.75 -12.81
CA SER A 256 8.56 15.88 -13.09
C SER A 256 7.78 15.67 -14.40
N ASP A 257 6.83 16.56 -14.67
CA ASP A 257 6.28 16.81 -16.01
C ASP A 257 5.54 15.63 -16.70
N LEU A 258 5.21 14.56 -15.97
CA LEU A 258 4.32 13.53 -16.48
C LEU A 258 2.89 14.06 -16.60
N MET A 259 2.34 14.04 -17.81
CA MET A 259 0.93 14.29 -18.10
C MET A 259 0.00 13.48 -17.17
N SER A 260 -1.13 14.07 -16.76
CA SER A 260 -2.10 13.41 -15.87
C SER A 260 -2.54 12.05 -16.41
N LEU A 261 -2.29 10.99 -15.64
CA LEU A 261 -2.65 9.61 -15.97
C LEU A 261 -4.17 9.41 -16.08
N GLU A 262 -4.96 10.24 -15.39
CA GLU A 262 -6.41 10.33 -15.59
C GLU A 262 -6.77 10.92 -16.96
N ALA A 263 -6.10 12.00 -17.37
CA ALA A 263 -6.38 12.68 -18.63
C ALA A 263 -6.01 11.85 -19.86
N VAL A 264 -5.07 10.91 -19.73
CA VAL A 264 -4.67 10.02 -20.83
C VAL A 264 -5.47 8.71 -20.86
N ALA A 265 -6.11 8.27 -19.76
CA ALA A 265 -6.66 6.92 -19.72
C ALA A 265 -7.95 6.73 -18.90
N MET A 266 -9.05 6.55 -19.63
CA MET A 266 -10.28 5.92 -19.15
C MET A 266 -10.12 4.38 -19.03
N GLY A 267 -9.10 3.91 -18.30
CA GLY A 267 -8.91 2.50 -17.95
C GLY A 267 -7.84 1.70 -18.73
N ASN A 268 -7.19 2.30 -19.73
CA ASN A 268 -6.24 1.62 -20.63
C ASN A 268 -4.74 1.81 -20.28
N LEU A 269 -4.40 2.03 -19.00
CA LEU A 269 -2.99 2.06 -18.56
C LEU A 269 -2.48 0.66 -18.27
N GLN A 270 -1.25 0.40 -18.71
CA GLN A 270 -0.52 -0.83 -18.42
C GLN A 270 0.89 -0.50 -17.95
N MET A 271 1.44 -1.34 -17.07
CA MET A 271 2.83 -1.28 -16.66
C MET A 271 3.57 -2.50 -17.19
N ALA A 272 4.62 -2.27 -17.97
CA ALA A 272 5.41 -3.30 -18.63
C ALA A 272 6.81 -3.38 -18.03
N LEU A 273 7.21 -4.60 -17.64
CA LEU A 273 8.58 -4.94 -17.22
C LEU A 273 9.34 -5.58 -18.38
N ARG A 274 10.58 -5.16 -18.56
CA ARG A 274 11.53 -5.65 -19.55
C ARG A 274 12.83 -6.08 -18.89
N ASP A 275 13.60 -6.96 -19.52
CA ASP A 275 14.93 -7.34 -19.07
C ASP A 275 15.99 -6.28 -19.44
N ALA A 276 17.26 -6.58 -19.17
CA ALA A 276 18.39 -5.72 -19.51
C ALA A 276 18.67 -5.59 -21.03
N ALA A 277 18.08 -6.47 -21.87
CA ALA A 277 18.14 -6.42 -23.34
C ALA A 277 16.90 -5.77 -23.97
N GLY A 278 15.88 -5.45 -23.17
CA GLY A 278 14.60 -4.87 -23.62
C GLY A 278 13.51 -5.91 -23.91
N THR A 279 13.78 -7.21 -23.73
CA THR A 279 12.81 -8.31 -23.90
C THR A 279 11.66 -8.13 -22.91
N LEU A 280 10.42 -8.36 -23.34
CA LEU A 280 9.24 -8.20 -22.50
C LEU A 280 9.11 -9.38 -21.51
N ILE A 281 9.06 -9.09 -20.20
CA ILE A 281 8.92 -10.10 -19.14
C ILE A 281 7.46 -10.26 -18.73
N SER A 282 6.77 -9.14 -18.52
CA SER A 282 5.40 -9.10 -17.99
C SER A 282 4.76 -7.76 -18.30
N VAL A 283 3.44 -7.77 -18.55
CA VAL A 283 2.62 -6.57 -18.67
C VAL A 283 1.37 -6.78 -17.83
N VAL A 284 1.05 -5.80 -16.98
CA VAL A 284 -0.11 -5.85 -16.08
C VAL A 284 -0.89 -4.55 -16.16
N GLY A 285 -2.17 -4.57 -15.78
CA GLY A 285 -2.97 -3.36 -15.69
C GLY A 285 -2.43 -2.42 -14.60
N LEU A 286 -2.48 -1.11 -14.87
CA LEU A 286 -2.18 -0.08 -13.87
C LEU A 286 -3.50 0.56 -13.40
N HIS A 287 -3.93 0.16 -12.20
CA HIS A 287 -5.26 0.46 -11.67
C HIS A 287 -5.22 1.66 -10.73
N LEU A 288 -6.23 2.54 -10.75
CA LEU A 288 -6.33 3.66 -9.79
C LEU A 288 -6.53 3.11 -8.36
N TRP A 289 -5.55 3.29 -7.49
CA TRP A 289 -5.65 2.89 -6.08
C TRP A 289 -6.58 3.85 -5.35
N ARG A 290 -7.78 3.37 -5.03
CA ARG A 290 -8.76 4.09 -4.23
C ARG A 290 -8.45 3.84 -2.74
N PRO A 291 -8.17 4.88 -1.93
CA PRO A 291 -8.00 4.70 -0.49
C PRO A 291 -9.23 4.02 0.12
N LYS A 292 -9.02 2.96 0.90
CA LYS A 292 -10.10 2.19 1.51
C LYS A 292 -10.75 3.02 2.61
N HIS A 293 -11.92 3.57 2.34
CA HIS A 293 -12.75 4.24 3.35
C HIS A 293 -13.68 3.22 4.00
N ALA A 294 -13.47 2.96 5.28
CA ALA A 294 -14.40 2.19 6.10
C ALA A 294 -14.90 3.04 7.27
N VAL A 295 -16.15 2.82 7.67
CA VAL A 295 -16.76 3.44 8.85
C VAL A 295 -17.17 2.33 9.81
N ALA A 296 -16.91 2.58 11.09
CA ALA A 296 -17.20 1.71 12.20
C ALA A 296 -18.61 2.05 12.76
N ASN A 297 -19.56 1.11 12.75
CA ASN A 297 -20.90 1.32 13.35
C ASN A 297 -21.42 0.07 14.10
N LEU A 298 -22.25 0.26 15.14
CA LEU A 298 -21.83 -0.19 16.48
C LEU A 298 -22.22 -1.62 17.00
N GLY A 299 -21.51 -2.69 16.60
CA GLY A 299 -21.38 -4.05 17.23
C GLY A 299 -20.42 -4.97 16.41
N GLN A 300 -19.66 -6.01 16.84
CA GLN A 300 -19.29 -6.76 18.09
C GLN A 300 -18.03 -7.67 17.82
N ASN A 301 -17.17 -8.17 18.74
CA ASN A 301 -16.76 -7.88 20.14
C ASN A 301 -15.59 -8.82 20.62
N ASN A 302 -14.37 -8.34 20.99
CA ASN A 302 -13.31 -9.13 21.68
C ASN A 302 -12.04 -8.35 22.20
N GLY A 303 -11.07 -9.00 22.88
CA GLY A 303 -9.73 -8.40 23.19
C GLY A 303 -8.74 -9.20 24.10
N LYS A 304 -7.43 -8.85 24.07
CA LYS A 304 -6.34 -9.25 25.02
C LYS A 304 -5.00 -8.50 24.77
N VAL A 305 -4.52 -7.66 25.69
CA VAL A 305 -3.14 -7.08 25.71
C VAL A 305 -2.65 -6.96 27.17
N LYS A 306 -1.34 -7.05 27.44
CA LYS A 306 -0.75 -6.94 28.80
C LYS A 306 -0.28 -5.49 29.10
N PRO A 307 -0.46 -4.95 30.32
CA PRO A 307 -0.39 -3.50 30.57
C PRO A 307 0.91 -3.03 31.25
N PHE A 308 2.07 -3.26 30.63
CA PHE A 308 3.33 -2.60 31.03
C PHE A 308 4.04 -2.03 29.79
N GLU A 309 4.76 -0.92 29.97
CA GLU A 309 5.38 -0.05 28.94
C GLU A 309 4.45 0.83 28.08
N THR A 310 3.16 0.53 27.96
CA THR A 310 2.19 1.41 27.26
C THR A 310 1.96 2.74 28.00
N PRO A 311 2.14 3.92 27.36
CA PRO A 311 1.90 5.23 28.00
C PRO A 311 0.42 5.51 28.28
N PRO A 312 0.08 6.45 29.20
CA PRO A 312 -1.30 6.85 29.47
C PRO A 312 -2.05 7.29 28.20
N ALA A 313 -3.36 7.02 28.14
CA ALA A 313 -4.20 7.25 26.96
C ALA A 313 -4.11 8.70 26.41
N GLY A 314 -3.64 8.85 25.17
CA GLY A 314 -3.40 10.12 24.47
C GLY A 314 -2.00 10.73 24.65
N TRP A 315 -1.13 10.14 25.48
CA TRP A 315 0.17 10.72 25.82
C TRP A 315 1.36 10.17 25.01
N GLY A 316 1.28 8.95 24.49
CA GLY A 316 2.31 8.34 23.65
C GLY A 316 2.22 8.68 22.16
N THR A 317 3.07 8.02 21.37
CA THR A 317 2.96 7.95 19.90
C THR A 317 2.12 6.77 19.44
N SER A 318 1.59 6.81 18.21
CA SER A 318 0.69 5.78 17.65
C SER A 318 1.28 4.36 17.58
N ASP A 319 2.59 4.18 17.71
CA ASP A 319 3.30 2.90 17.74
C ASP A 319 3.55 2.34 19.15
N GLN A 320 3.34 3.13 20.21
CA GLN A 320 3.43 2.68 21.61
C GLN A 320 2.13 2.01 22.10
N TYR A 321 1.12 1.92 21.23
CA TYR A 321 -0.18 1.32 21.47
C TYR A 321 -0.41 0.16 20.51
N ALA A 322 -1.19 -0.84 20.93
CA ALA A 322 -1.56 -1.95 20.06
C ALA A 322 -2.31 -1.47 18.80
N VAL A 323 -2.15 -2.19 17.69
CA VAL A 323 -2.93 -1.95 16.47
C VAL A 323 -4.42 -2.09 16.81
N GLY A 324 -5.20 -1.04 16.55
CA GLY A 324 -6.62 -0.96 16.91
C GLY A 324 -6.93 -0.34 18.28
N ASP A 325 -5.96 -0.09 19.17
CA ASP A 325 -6.20 0.61 20.44
C ASP A 325 -6.36 2.13 20.24
N LEU A 326 -7.52 2.53 19.74
CA LEU A 326 -7.85 3.94 19.52
C LEU A 326 -8.00 4.72 20.85
N THR A 327 -8.29 4.04 21.97
CA THR A 327 -8.41 4.71 23.28
C THR A 327 -7.03 5.07 23.80
N GLY A 328 -6.07 4.15 23.72
CA GLY A 328 -4.67 4.41 23.99
C GLY A 328 -4.12 5.53 23.10
N LYS A 329 -4.28 5.43 21.78
CA LYS A 329 -3.75 6.44 20.83
C LYS A 329 -4.36 7.85 21.02
N TYR A 330 -5.67 7.96 21.23
CA TYR A 330 -6.41 9.23 21.11
C TYR A 330 -7.07 9.76 22.39
N GLY A 331 -6.90 9.04 23.50
CA GLY A 331 -7.41 9.43 24.81
C GLY A 331 -8.86 9.00 25.05
N LEU A 332 -9.28 9.12 26.31
CA LEU A 332 -10.60 8.71 26.79
C LEU A 332 -11.69 9.75 26.46
N PHE A 333 -12.91 9.27 26.23
CA PHE A 333 -14.11 10.12 26.02
C PHE A 333 -14.94 10.35 27.30
N SER A 334 -14.46 9.85 28.44
CA SER A 334 -15.09 10.00 29.77
C SER A 334 -15.53 11.43 30.08
N GLY A 335 -16.79 11.61 30.49
CA GLY A 335 -17.33 12.89 30.94
C GLY A 335 -17.80 13.83 29.82
N LYS A 336 -17.87 13.35 28.57
CA LYS A 336 -18.43 14.08 27.42
C LYS A 336 -19.77 13.45 27.04
N ALA A 337 -20.75 14.29 26.72
CA ALA A 337 -22.03 13.82 26.15
C ALA A 337 -21.83 13.34 24.72
N ASP A 338 -21.16 14.17 23.90
CA ASP A 338 -20.86 13.90 22.50
C ASP A 338 -19.37 14.05 22.21
N VAL A 339 -18.86 13.26 21.26
CA VAL A 339 -17.50 13.38 20.74
C VAL A 339 -17.48 13.14 19.23
N TYR A 340 -17.01 14.14 18.48
CA TYR A 340 -16.61 13.98 17.08
C TYR A 340 -15.09 14.17 16.94
N ARG A 341 -14.46 13.31 16.13
CA ARG A 341 -13.03 13.36 15.80
C ARG A 341 -12.83 12.92 14.36
N GLN A 342 -12.04 13.70 13.60
CA GLN A 342 -11.38 13.25 12.38
C GLN A 342 -9.89 13.13 12.69
N LEU A 343 -9.28 12.01 12.32
CA LEU A 343 -7.93 11.63 12.70
C LEU A 343 -7.26 10.90 11.54
N LEU A 344 -5.98 11.17 11.32
CA LEU A 344 -5.13 10.44 10.39
C LEU A 344 -4.24 9.48 11.21
N ASP A 345 -4.46 8.17 11.06
CA ASP A 345 -3.64 7.15 11.72
C ASP A 345 -2.85 6.34 10.68
N PRO A 346 -1.56 6.64 10.45
CA PRO A 346 -0.74 5.83 9.54
C PRO A 346 -0.43 4.43 10.10
N THR A 347 -0.71 4.15 11.39
CA THR A 347 -0.54 2.81 12.00
C THR A 347 -1.88 2.11 12.27
N LEU A 348 -2.94 2.49 11.53
CA LEU A 348 -4.19 1.74 11.44
C LEU A 348 -4.32 1.12 10.03
N PRO A 349 -3.86 -0.13 9.83
CA PRO A 349 -3.91 -0.77 8.52
C PRO A 349 -5.36 -0.96 8.07
N MET A 350 -5.66 -0.50 6.87
CA MET A 350 -6.96 -0.69 6.20
C MET A 350 -6.94 -1.86 5.22
N SER A 351 -5.79 -2.52 5.05
CA SER A 351 -5.60 -3.63 4.12
C SER A 351 -4.55 -4.64 4.59
N GLY A 352 -4.62 -5.86 4.08
CA GLY A 352 -3.71 -6.96 4.44
C GLY A 352 -4.07 -7.65 5.77
N PRO A 353 -3.20 -8.53 6.31
CA PRO A 353 -3.55 -9.42 7.42
C PRO A 353 -4.06 -8.72 8.69
N GLU A 354 -3.45 -7.59 9.05
CA GLU A 354 -3.86 -6.79 10.21
C GLU A 354 -4.97 -5.77 9.93
N SER A 355 -5.57 -5.78 8.73
CA SER A 355 -6.64 -4.85 8.35
C SER A 355 -7.73 -4.77 9.41
N VAL A 356 -8.06 -3.55 9.83
CA VAL A 356 -9.21 -3.31 10.72
C VAL A 356 -10.54 -3.46 10.00
N VAL A 357 -10.56 -3.47 8.67
CA VAL A 357 -11.78 -3.66 7.87
C VAL A 357 -12.23 -5.11 7.98
N GLY A 358 -13.51 -5.34 8.25
CA GLY A 358 -14.09 -6.64 8.63
C GLY A 358 -13.96 -6.97 10.12
N ARG A 359 -13.03 -6.34 10.86
CA ARG A 359 -12.92 -6.43 12.33
C ARG A 359 -13.90 -5.47 13.01
N MET A 360 -13.94 -5.49 14.35
CA MET A 360 -14.70 -4.51 15.15
C MET A 360 -13.81 -3.48 15.86
N LEU A 361 -14.31 -2.24 15.93
CA LEU A 361 -14.01 -1.26 16.97
C LEU A 361 -14.73 -1.66 18.27
N VAL A 362 -14.22 -1.30 19.46
CA VAL A 362 -14.92 -1.52 20.75
C VAL A 362 -14.92 -0.26 21.60
N ALA A 363 -16.06 0.06 22.21
CA ALA A 363 -16.22 1.12 23.19
C ALA A 363 -16.58 0.51 24.57
N CYS A 364 -15.65 0.62 25.51
CA CYS A 364 -15.78 0.06 26.86
C CYS A 364 -16.09 1.14 27.92
N GLY A 365 -16.70 0.70 29.02
CA GLY A 365 -16.82 1.48 30.25
C GLY A 365 -15.47 1.59 30.98
N ARG A 366 -15.41 2.42 32.04
CA ARG A 366 -14.18 2.64 32.83
C ARG A 366 -13.62 1.36 33.49
N ASN A 367 -14.43 0.32 33.61
CA ASN A 367 -14.09 -1.01 34.12
C ASN A 367 -13.66 -1.99 33.01
N GLY A 368 -13.47 -1.54 31.77
CA GLY A 368 -13.11 -2.38 30.63
C GLY A 368 -14.25 -3.21 30.03
N VAL A 369 -15.45 -3.19 30.62
CA VAL A 369 -16.62 -3.92 30.10
C VAL A 369 -17.09 -3.27 28.80
N PRO A 370 -17.23 -4.02 27.69
CA PRO A 370 -17.81 -3.51 26.45
C PRO A 370 -19.22 -2.97 26.68
N LEU A 371 -19.47 -1.73 26.26
CA LEU A 371 -20.81 -1.12 26.26
C LEU A 371 -21.46 -1.30 24.89
N VAL A 372 -20.66 -1.11 23.85
CA VAL A 372 -21.02 -1.27 22.44
C VAL A 372 -19.74 -1.50 21.63
N CYS A 373 -19.81 -2.07 20.43
CA CYS A 373 -18.64 -2.27 19.55
C CYS A 373 -18.84 -1.57 18.21
N ALA A 374 -18.21 -1.98 17.10
CA ALA A 374 -18.52 -1.53 15.72
C ALA A 374 -17.81 -2.31 14.60
N ASN A 375 -18.53 -3.14 13.83
CA ASN A 375 -17.99 -3.75 12.61
C ASN A 375 -17.60 -2.66 11.61
N ILE A 376 -16.36 -2.73 11.13
CA ILE A 376 -15.73 -1.73 10.27
C ILE A 376 -15.91 -2.17 8.82
N LEU A 377 -16.81 -1.52 8.08
CA LEU A 377 -17.19 -1.95 6.72
C LEU A 377 -16.85 -0.90 5.66
N PRO A 378 -16.47 -1.31 4.43
CA PRO A 378 -16.27 -0.38 3.30
C PRO A 378 -17.52 0.45 3.02
N VAL A 379 -17.35 1.77 2.85
CA VAL A 379 -18.47 2.69 2.61
C VAL A 379 -18.66 2.94 1.12
N GLY A 380 -19.91 2.94 0.65
CA GLY A 380 -20.26 3.29 -0.73
C GLY A 380 -19.89 2.24 -1.78
N ARG A 381 -19.56 1.01 -1.38
CA ARG A 381 -19.23 -0.13 -2.25
C ARG A 381 -20.25 -1.25 -2.04
N ARG A 382 -20.64 -1.98 -3.09
CA ARG A 382 -21.48 -3.18 -2.94
C ARG A 382 -20.59 -4.36 -2.51
N LEU A 383 -20.96 -5.03 -1.43
CA LEU A 383 -20.30 -6.25 -0.97
C LEU A 383 -20.99 -7.48 -1.58
N ILE A 384 -20.19 -8.47 -1.95
CA ILE A 384 -20.62 -9.83 -2.29
C ILE A 384 -20.12 -10.81 -1.23
N ARG A 385 -20.92 -11.84 -0.96
CA ARG A 385 -20.59 -12.87 0.04
C ARG A 385 -20.71 -14.27 -0.54
N GLY A 386 -19.79 -15.12 -0.11
CA GLY A 386 -19.85 -16.57 -0.26
C GLY A 386 -19.80 -17.22 1.12
N ARG A 387 -20.60 -18.27 1.36
CA ARG A 387 -20.58 -19.03 2.62
C ARG A 387 -20.43 -20.52 2.35
N ALA A 388 -19.48 -21.14 3.05
CA ALA A 388 -19.38 -22.58 3.20
C ALA A 388 -19.91 -22.96 4.59
N THR A 389 -20.96 -23.77 4.67
CA THR A 389 -21.60 -24.19 5.92
C THR A 389 -21.27 -25.66 6.20
N PHE A 390 -20.79 -25.96 7.40
CA PHE A 390 -20.40 -27.29 7.84
C PHE A 390 -21.39 -27.78 8.90
N ASP A 391 -21.86 -29.02 8.77
CA ASP A 391 -22.67 -29.71 9.78
C ASP A 391 -22.17 -31.15 9.94
N GLY A 392 -21.07 -31.29 10.66
CA GLY A 392 -20.42 -32.56 10.98
C GLY A 392 -19.55 -32.41 12.22
N ILE A 393 -18.39 -33.07 12.27
CA ILE A 393 -17.40 -32.91 13.37
C ILE A 393 -16.81 -31.50 13.46
N VAL A 394 -16.91 -30.72 12.38
CA VAL A 394 -16.90 -29.24 12.42
C VAL A 394 -18.32 -28.78 12.14
N ARG A 395 -18.86 -27.91 13.00
CA ARG A 395 -20.18 -27.27 12.82
C ARG A 395 -20.04 -25.75 12.76
N GLY A 396 -20.75 -25.11 11.84
CA GLY A 396 -20.77 -23.65 11.68
C GLY A 396 -20.53 -23.22 10.24
N SER A 397 -19.86 -22.09 10.01
CA SER A 397 -19.57 -21.62 8.66
C SER A 397 -18.30 -20.77 8.54
N VAL A 398 -17.68 -20.84 7.36
CA VAL A 398 -16.75 -19.82 6.87
C VAL A 398 -17.49 -18.92 5.88
N THR A 399 -17.48 -17.61 6.10
CA THR A 399 -18.05 -16.60 5.20
C THR A 399 -16.94 -15.75 4.60
N VAL A 400 -16.78 -15.76 3.27
CA VAL A 400 -15.87 -14.88 2.53
C VAL A 400 -16.65 -13.68 1.97
N THR A 401 -16.09 -12.47 2.11
CA THR A 401 -16.70 -11.21 1.65
C THR A 401 -15.70 -10.42 0.83
N GLN A 402 -16.10 -9.87 -0.33
CA GLN A 402 -15.31 -8.93 -1.13
C GLN A 402 -16.19 -7.76 -1.58
N VAL A 403 -15.62 -6.64 -2.00
CA VAL A 403 -16.35 -5.65 -2.82
C VAL A 403 -16.55 -6.22 -4.24
N GLU A 404 -17.67 -5.89 -4.87
CA GLU A 404 -18.03 -6.47 -6.18
C GLU A 404 -17.37 -5.77 -7.37
N ASP A 405 -17.08 -4.46 -7.25
CA ASP A 405 -16.57 -3.62 -8.34
C ASP A 405 -15.02 -3.57 -8.41
N ASP A 406 -14.33 -4.29 -7.52
CA ASP A 406 -12.87 -4.39 -7.50
C ASP A 406 -12.41 -5.78 -7.03
N PRO A 407 -12.14 -6.73 -7.95
CA PRO A 407 -11.74 -8.09 -7.59
C PRO A 407 -10.30 -8.20 -7.09
N LEU A 408 -9.55 -7.08 -7.04
CA LEU A 408 -8.20 -6.99 -6.47
C LEU A 408 -8.22 -6.44 -5.01
N ASP A 409 -9.38 -6.05 -4.49
CA ASP A 409 -9.56 -5.67 -3.09
C ASP A 409 -9.51 -6.92 -2.18
N ASP A 410 -9.26 -6.72 -0.88
CA ASP A 410 -9.05 -7.80 0.09
C ASP A 410 -10.33 -8.64 0.27
N VAL A 411 -10.15 -9.94 0.44
CA VAL A 411 -11.22 -10.85 0.85
C VAL A 411 -11.26 -10.92 2.37
N TYR A 412 -12.32 -10.40 2.98
CA TYR A 412 -12.58 -10.50 4.41
C TYR A 412 -13.14 -11.89 4.72
N VAL A 413 -12.48 -12.62 5.63
CA VAL A 413 -12.88 -13.98 6.02
C VAL A 413 -13.40 -13.97 7.46
N ASP A 414 -14.66 -14.35 7.62
CA ASP A 414 -15.32 -14.59 8.91
C ASP A 414 -15.44 -16.11 9.15
N ILE A 415 -15.06 -16.58 10.34
CA ILE A 415 -15.04 -18.01 10.70
C ILE A 415 -15.79 -18.21 12.03
N GLY A 416 -17.07 -18.55 11.92
CA GLY A 416 -17.91 -18.96 13.04
C GLY A 416 -18.10 -20.46 13.03
N ALA A 417 -17.13 -21.22 13.57
CA ALA A 417 -17.16 -22.68 13.60
C ALA A 417 -16.67 -23.26 14.94
N CYS A 418 -17.19 -24.43 15.31
CA CYS A 418 -16.78 -25.18 16.49
C CYS A 418 -16.52 -26.66 16.18
N TRP A 419 -15.69 -27.30 17.01
CA TRP A 419 -15.46 -28.74 16.98
C TRP A 419 -16.54 -29.46 17.77
N THR A 420 -17.14 -30.49 17.18
CA THR A 420 -18.11 -31.40 17.84
C THR A 420 -17.73 -32.87 17.65
N GLY A 421 -16.46 -33.15 17.33
CA GLY A 421 -15.89 -34.49 17.37
C GLY A 421 -15.51 -34.92 18.79
N PRO A 422 -14.79 -36.05 18.95
CA PRO A 422 -14.29 -36.51 20.23
C PRO A 422 -13.48 -35.44 20.99
N ASN A 423 -13.43 -35.58 22.32
CA ASN A 423 -12.70 -34.71 23.26
C ASN A 423 -13.19 -33.24 23.37
N ASN A 424 -14.28 -32.85 22.69
CA ASN A 424 -14.91 -31.51 22.73
C ASN A 424 -14.01 -30.31 22.36
N SER A 425 -12.76 -30.53 21.94
CA SER A 425 -11.86 -29.49 21.46
C SER A 425 -10.84 -30.04 20.47
N SER A 426 -10.33 -29.16 19.61
CA SER A 426 -9.23 -29.40 18.69
C SER A 426 -8.60 -28.05 18.28
N VAL A 427 -7.39 -28.07 17.74
CA VAL A 427 -6.57 -26.88 17.39
C VAL A 427 -5.81 -27.11 16.08
N ASP A 428 -5.19 -26.05 15.55
CA ASP A 428 -4.22 -26.10 14.44
C ASP A 428 -4.71 -26.76 13.13
N HIS A 429 -6.02 -26.70 12.90
CA HIS A 429 -6.68 -27.11 11.66
C HIS A 429 -6.30 -26.19 10.49
N ASN A 430 -5.71 -26.76 9.45
CA ASN A 430 -5.46 -26.04 8.18
C ASN A 430 -6.74 -26.06 7.31
N TRP A 431 -6.99 -25.00 6.54
CA TRP A 431 -8.12 -24.96 5.61
C TRP A 431 -7.76 -24.31 4.28
N HIS A 432 -8.33 -24.81 3.20
CA HIS A 432 -8.02 -24.41 1.83
C HIS A 432 -9.29 -24.41 0.95
N VAL A 433 -9.34 -23.57 -0.09
CA VAL A 433 -10.28 -23.77 -1.21
C VAL A 433 -9.74 -24.91 -2.08
N HIS A 434 -10.61 -25.77 -2.59
CA HIS A 434 -10.25 -26.93 -3.42
C HIS A 434 -10.77 -26.81 -4.87
N SER A 435 -10.12 -27.55 -5.77
CA SER A 435 -10.23 -27.37 -7.22
C SER A 435 -11.47 -27.98 -7.89
N LYS A 436 -12.26 -28.80 -7.20
CA LYS A 436 -13.51 -29.39 -7.70
C LYS A 436 -14.65 -29.23 -6.71
N ALA A 437 -15.83 -28.84 -7.19
CA ALA A 437 -17.05 -28.76 -6.41
C ALA A 437 -17.46 -30.13 -5.82
N LEU A 438 -17.98 -30.12 -4.59
CA LEU A 438 -18.72 -31.26 -4.04
C LEU A 438 -20.04 -31.45 -4.82
N ALA A 439 -20.43 -32.70 -5.04
CA ALA A 439 -21.79 -33.01 -5.48
C ALA A 439 -22.82 -32.64 -4.38
N PRO A 440 -24.05 -32.21 -4.73
CA PRO A 440 -25.08 -31.88 -3.74
C PRO A 440 -25.33 -33.04 -2.76
N GLY A 441 -25.27 -32.75 -1.45
CA GLY A 441 -25.44 -33.76 -0.40
C GLY A 441 -24.25 -34.70 -0.17
N SER A 442 -23.13 -34.55 -0.90
CA SER A 442 -21.92 -35.35 -0.66
C SER A 442 -21.13 -34.84 0.54
N ALA A 443 -20.73 -35.79 1.41
CA ALA A 443 -19.73 -35.59 2.46
C ALA A 443 -18.34 -36.11 2.07
N ASP A 444 -18.14 -36.62 0.84
CA ASP A 444 -16.82 -37.08 0.39
C ASP A 444 -15.90 -35.90 0.07
N CYS A 445 -15.11 -35.51 1.07
CA CYS A 445 -14.10 -34.47 0.93
C CYS A 445 -12.91 -34.87 0.06
N ILE A 446 -12.74 -36.14 -0.35
CA ILE A 446 -11.65 -36.57 -1.23
C ILE A 446 -11.96 -36.18 -2.69
N SER A 447 -13.23 -36.29 -3.12
CA SER A 447 -13.69 -35.91 -4.48
C SER A 447 -13.28 -34.52 -4.94
N THR A 448 -13.06 -33.57 -4.02
CA THR A 448 -12.78 -32.15 -4.28
C THR A 448 -11.44 -31.87 -4.97
N GLY A 449 -10.61 -32.89 -5.21
CA GLY A 449 -9.32 -32.73 -5.88
C GLY A 449 -8.23 -32.16 -4.96
N GLY A 450 -7.26 -31.45 -5.54
CA GLY A 450 -6.21 -30.71 -4.81
C GLY A 450 -6.63 -29.29 -4.46
N HIS A 451 -5.74 -28.54 -3.80
CA HIS A 451 -5.93 -27.13 -3.48
C HIS A 451 -6.22 -26.31 -4.75
N TYR A 452 -7.03 -25.26 -4.62
CA TYR A 452 -7.32 -24.33 -5.70
C TYR A 452 -6.20 -23.29 -5.81
N ASP A 453 -5.19 -23.60 -6.63
CA ASP A 453 -4.15 -22.66 -7.07
C ASP A 453 -4.37 -22.33 -8.56
N PRO A 454 -5.31 -21.42 -8.90
CA PRO A 454 -5.67 -21.11 -10.29
C PRO A 454 -4.54 -20.46 -11.08
N HIS A 455 -3.55 -19.90 -10.39
CA HIS A 455 -2.40 -19.22 -10.99
C HIS A 455 -1.11 -20.06 -10.94
N LYS A 456 -1.16 -21.22 -10.28
CA LYS A 456 -0.04 -22.13 -9.98
C LYS A 456 1.16 -21.37 -9.41
N VAL A 457 0.94 -20.63 -8.31
CA VAL A 457 1.98 -19.85 -7.62
C VAL A 457 3.18 -20.74 -7.22
N ALA A 458 2.90 -22.01 -6.90
CA ALA A 458 3.94 -23.01 -6.61
C ALA A 458 4.76 -23.49 -7.84
N HIS A 459 4.36 -23.15 -9.07
CA HIS A 459 4.85 -23.73 -10.32
C HIS A 459 5.05 -22.71 -11.48
N ASN A 460 5.40 -21.46 -11.17
CA ASN A 460 5.98 -20.48 -12.09
C ASN A 460 5.13 -20.05 -13.32
N SER A 461 3.78 -20.12 -13.27
CA SER A 461 2.93 -19.51 -14.31
C SER A 461 2.57 -18.04 -14.03
N VAL A 462 2.13 -17.34 -15.08
CA VAL A 462 1.63 -15.95 -15.02
C VAL A 462 0.19 -15.93 -14.50
N TYR A 463 -0.12 -15.01 -13.59
CA TYR A 463 -1.50 -14.72 -13.19
C TYR A 463 -2.33 -14.15 -14.36
N GLU A 464 -3.44 -14.81 -14.70
CA GLU A 464 -4.62 -14.13 -15.23
C GLU A 464 -5.43 -13.46 -14.10
N CYS A 465 -6.58 -12.85 -14.41
CA CYS A 465 -7.41 -12.14 -13.45
C CYS A 465 -7.93 -13.02 -12.29
N PRO A 466 -8.27 -12.44 -11.11
CA PRO A 466 -8.83 -13.18 -9.99
C PRO A 466 -10.05 -14.02 -10.39
N THR A 467 -10.02 -15.31 -10.07
CA THR A 467 -11.02 -16.30 -10.47
C THR A 467 -12.09 -16.51 -9.40
N ASN A 468 -13.34 -16.64 -9.83
CA ASN A 468 -14.49 -16.81 -8.94
C ASN A 468 -14.44 -18.15 -8.16
N VAL A 469 -14.48 -18.07 -6.82
CA VAL A 469 -14.49 -19.24 -5.92
C VAL A 469 -15.90 -19.74 -5.54
N ILE A 470 -16.96 -19.04 -5.92
CA ILE A 470 -18.34 -19.52 -5.69
C ILE A 470 -18.56 -20.85 -6.43
N GLY A 471 -19.03 -21.86 -5.70
CA GLY A 471 -19.19 -23.23 -6.17
C GLY A 471 -18.03 -24.18 -5.83
N LEU A 472 -16.84 -23.65 -5.52
CA LEU A 472 -15.71 -24.44 -5.02
C LEU A 472 -15.85 -24.72 -3.52
N PRO A 473 -15.32 -25.83 -2.98
CA PRO A 473 -15.42 -26.13 -1.57
C PRO A 473 -14.25 -25.57 -0.78
N ILE A 474 -14.56 -25.07 0.42
CA ILE A 474 -13.58 -25.00 1.50
C ILE A 474 -13.46 -26.39 2.11
N VAL A 475 -12.23 -26.85 2.29
CA VAL A 475 -11.86 -28.11 2.94
C VAL A 475 -11.05 -27.77 4.19
N ILE A 476 -11.39 -28.41 5.30
CA ILE A 476 -10.69 -28.33 6.57
C ILE A 476 -9.96 -29.66 6.78
N HIS A 477 -8.69 -29.59 7.15
CA HIS A 477 -7.83 -30.72 7.48
C HIS A 477 -7.78 -30.92 8.99
N ASP A 478 -7.46 -32.13 9.43
CA ASP A 478 -7.09 -32.42 10.81
C ASP A 478 -5.89 -31.58 11.27
N ALA A 479 -5.61 -31.59 12.56
CA ALA A 479 -4.36 -31.03 13.09
C ALA A 479 -3.16 -31.69 12.39
N HIS A 480 -2.08 -30.91 12.21
CA HIS A 480 -0.91 -31.17 11.36
C HIS A 480 -1.11 -30.85 9.86
N TYR A 481 -0.08 -30.24 9.28
CA TYR A 481 0.02 -29.98 7.84
C TYR A 481 0.11 -31.32 7.08
N THR A 482 -0.77 -31.53 6.10
CA THR A 482 -1.08 -32.81 5.41
C THR A 482 -2.02 -33.79 6.16
N GLY A 483 -2.63 -33.41 7.29
CA GLY A 483 -3.66 -34.21 7.95
C GLY A 483 -4.88 -34.56 7.05
N PRO A 484 -5.64 -35.62 7.37
CA PRO A 484 -6.82 -36.04 6.61
C PRO A 484 -7.89 -34.94 6.57
N ARG A 485 -8.77 -34.99 5.56
CA ARG A 485 -9.84 -34.00 5.38
C ARG A 485 -10.98 -34.30 6.36
N VAL A 486 -11.23 -33.42 7.33
CA VAL A 486 -12.19 -33.61 8.43
C VAL A 486 -13.55 -32.98 8.16
N ALA A 487 -13.61 -31.93 7.33
CA ALA A 487 -14.86 -31.31 6.91
C ALA A 487 -14.69 -30.61 5.56
N CYS A 488 -15.77 -30.47 4.80
CA CYS A 488 -15.77 -29.74 3.53
C CYS A 488 -17.18 -29.23 3.17
N ALA A 489 -17.26 -28.08 2.51
CA ALA A 489 -18.52 -27.51 2.03
C ALA A 489 -18.31 -26.53 0.87
N ASN A 490 -19.17 -26.58 -0.16
CA ASN A 490 -19.16 -25.63 -1.28
C ASN A 490 -19.46 -24.21 -0.80
N ILE A 491 -18.71 -23.22 -1.28
CA ILE A 491 -18.99 -21.79 -1.07
C ILE A 491 -20.20 -21.40 -1.92
N GLN A 492 -21.34 -21.12 -1.29
CA GLN A 492 -22.57 -20.67 -1.95
C GLN A 492 -22.71 -19.14 -1.83
N ARG A 493 -23.22 -18.45 -2.86
CA ARG A 493 -23.50 -17.00 -2.79
C ARG A 493 -24.67 -16.74 -1.82
N VAL A 494 -24.50 -15.76 -0.93
CA VAL A 494 -25.47 -15.34 0.11
C VAL A 494 -25.61 -13.82 0.20
#